data_AF-A0A821W809-F1
#
_entry.id   AF-A0A821W809-F1
#
_cell.length_a   1.000
_cell.length_b   1.000
_cell.length_c   1.000
_cell.angle_alpha   90.00
_cell.angle_beta   90.00
_cell.angle_gamma   90.00
#
_symmetry.space_group_name_H-M   'P 1'
#
loop_
_entity.id
_entity.type
_entity.pdbx_description
1 polymer ?
#
loop_
_entity_poly.entity_id
_entity_poly.type
_entity_poly.pdbx_seq_one_letter_code
_entity_poly.pdbx_strand_id
1 'polypeptide(L)'
;FTILYTTEALTKCIARGFILEKYTFLRDAWNWLDFIVIVLAYITFFINLGKVAVLRTFRVLRALKTVAVVPGLKTIVNALIQSFIALRDVGVLSSFILSIFALIGLQLYMGALRQKCVPTFESFLNNSNVSSARINMTYEGYLKEIDNETYWHKENDLYVLCGNASGSIQCPSGFVCWKDRGMSPDFGYTSFDNYGWSMLACFRLMTQDYWENLYLLVLSAAGRFHFFYFVAVIFFGSFYLVNLILAIVSMSYQEQQKQVEAENEERARRKLEDELAIQKEDAENAAEARAHAHSHCDKNALTFQGINPDIEFKQKGEKNVSYNVQTAEGSPVRLDQSTGVPPNPTTVSILDETKQHSANEDIKTQHNQNEHDLTMTAHQSKSPMDYALVNEELTAEEIERISIRSDEVESIHKDEGAIIKFLRIYCCECSCPSPIFRKFQAIVAFFVLDAFVDLFITICIILNTLFMALDHHGQSETMARVLTGGNYFFTTIFTAECVLKIIAMSPSRFFKNGWNAFDFVIVSVSLIELGLANVKGLSVLRSFRL
;
A
#
# COMPACT_ATOMS: atom_id res chain seq x y z
N PHE A 1 5.33 -5.78 35.60
CA PHE A 1 4.75 -6.62 34.52
C PHE A 1 3.73 -7.63 35.05
N THR A 2 4.10 -8.83 35.54
CA THR A 2 3.11 -9.87 35.92
C THR A 2 2.01 -9.38 36.86
N ILE A 3 2.36 -8.64 37.91
CA ILE A 3 1.40 -8.03 38.84
C ILE A 3 0.42 -7.09 38.10
N LEU A 4 0.93 -6.20 37.23
CA LEU A 4 0.11 -5.25 36.46
C LEU A 4 -0.90 -5.96 35.54
N TYR A 5 -0.47 -7.00 34.81
CA TYR A 5 -1.38 -7.80 33.98
C TYR A 5 -2.39 -8.57 34.83
N THR A 6 -1.99 -9.05 36.01
CA THR A 6 -2.89 -9.73 36.95
C THR A 6 -3.95 -8.77 37.50
N THR A 7 -3.58 -7.54 37.88
CA THR A 7 -4.55 -6.51 38.30
C THR A 7 -5.46 -6.08 37.15
N GLU A 8 -4.94 -5.97 35.93
CA GLU A 8 -5.74 -5.62 34.75
C GLU A 8 -6.78 -6.70 34.43
N ALA A 9 -6.35 -7.97 34.37
CA ALA A 9 -7.25 -9.10 34.12
C ALA A 9 -8.24 -9.33 35.28
N LEU A 10 -7.83 -9.11 36.53
CA LEU A 10 -8.71 -9.18 37.69
C LEU A 10 -9.80 -8.10 37.62
N THR A 11 -9.46 -6.86 37.30
CA THR A 11 -10.43 -5.78 37.10
C THR A 11 -11.38 -6.08 35.95
N LYS A 12 -10.89 -6.58 34.80
CA LYS A 12 -11.76 -7.04 33.69
C LYS A 12 -12.69 -8.18 34.13
N CYS A 13 -12.19 -9.14 34.90
CA CYS A 13 -12.95 -10.30 35.38
C CYS A 13 -14.04 -9.91 36.39
N ILE A 14 -13.75 -8.97 37.30
CA ILE A 14 -14.74 -8.44 38.26
C ILE A 14 -15.81 -7.63 37.52
N ALA A 15 -15.43 -6.80 36.55
CA ALA A 15 -16.36 -5.95 35.81
C ALA A 15 -17.24 -6.68 34.78
N ARG A 16 -16.90 -7.92 34.39
CA ARG A 16 -17.58 -8.70 33.33
C ARG A 16 -18.10 -10.07 33.78
N GLY A 17 -17.72 -10.53 34.96
CA GLY A 17 -17.87 -11.94 35.36
C GLY A 17 -16.89 -12.87 34.63
N PHE A 18 -16.73 -14.08 35.19
CA PHE A 18 -15.68 -15.02 34.79
C PHE A 18 -16.08 -16.01 33.68
N ILE A 19 -17.25 -16.67 33.80
CA ILE A 19 -17.72 -17.71 32.85
C ILE A 19 -19.23 -17.63 32.50
N LEU A 20 -20.11 -17.24 33.44
CA LEU A 20 -21.53 -17.62 33.41
C LEU A 20 -22.48 -16.76 32.57
N GLU A 21 -22.07 -15.57 32.09
CA GLU A 21 -22.98 -14.63 31.40
C GLU A 21 -22.60 -14.33 29.94
N LYS A 22 -23.48 -13.63 29.22
CA LYS A 22 -23.24 -13.29 27.80
C LYS A 22 -22.05 -12.34 27.58
N TYR A 23 -21.75 -11.44 28.52
CA TYR A 23 -20.76 -10.37 28.37
C TYR A 23 -19.47 -10.59 29.19
N THR A 24 -19.04 -11.85 29.26
CA THR A 24 -18.05 -12.35 30.21
C THR A 24 -16.60 -12.35 29.71
N PHE A 25 -15.64 -12.25 30.65
CA PHE A 25 -14.19 -12.16 30.38
C PHE A 25 -13.69 -13.25 29.42
N LEU A 26 -13.98 -14.53 29.70
CA LEU A 26 -13.54 -15.68 28.89
C LEU A 26 -14.36 -15.93 27.61
N ARG A 27 -15.18 -14.98 27.14
CA ARG A 27 -15.87 -15.07 25.83
C ARG A 27 -15.11 -14.36 24.70
N ASP A 28 -14.17 -13.48 25.04
CA ASP A 28 -13.35 -12.70 24.11
C ASP A 28 -11.96 -13.34 23.97
N ALA A 29 -11.59 -13.71 22.74
CA ALA A 29 -10.34 -14.41 22.44
C ALA A 29 -9.08 -13.61 22.83
N TRP A 30 -9.15 -12.28 22.88
CA TRP A 30 -8.02 -11.46 23.35
C TRP A 30 -7.81 -11.58 24.87
N ASN A 31 -8.87 -11.85 25.63
CA ASN A 31 -8.77 -12.12 27.06
C ASN A 31 -8.25 -13.54 27.36
N TRP A 32 -8.41 -14.51 26.44
CA TRP A 32 -7.72 -15.80 26.54
C TRP A 32 -6.20 -15.64 26.48
N LEU A 33 -5.70 -14.75 25.61
CA LEU A 33 -4.27 -14.44 25.52
C LEU A 33 -3.76 -13.82 26.84
N ASP A 34 -4.48 -12.83 27.39
CA ASP A 34 -4.18 -12.26 28.72
C ASP A 34 -4.13 -13.35 29.80
N PHE A 35 -5.14 -14.22 29.86
CA PHE A 35 -5.23 -15.30 30.85
C PHE A 35 -4.08 -16.30 30.73
N ILE A 36 -3.77 -16.77 29.52
CA ILE A 36 -2.66 -17.71 29.25
C ILE A 36 -1.32 -17.10 29.64
N VAL A 37 -1.06 -15.83 29.30
CA VAL A 37 0.18 -15.13 29.67
C VAL A 37 0.35 -15.03 31.19
N ILE A 38 -0.74 -14.77 31.93
CA ILE A 38 -0.73 -14.67 33.40
C ILE A 38 -0.51 -16.05 34.03
N VAL A 39 -1.25 -17.08 33.60
CA VAL A 39 -1.13 -18.45 34.10
C VAL A 39 0.28 -19.00 33.89
N LEU A 40 0.86 -18.85 32.69
CA LEU A 40 2.24 -19.28 32.40
C LEU A 40 3.29 -18.49 33.19
N ALA A 41 3.04 -17.19 33.45
CA ALA A 41 3.92 -16.40 34.30
C ALA A 41 3.94 -16.90 35.76
N TYR A 42 2.80 -17.30 36.32
CA TYR A 42 2.73 -17.88 37.67
C TYR A 42 3.28 -19.31 37.73
N ILE A 43 3.01 -20.17 36.75
CA ILE A 43 3.60 -21.53 36.67
C ILE A 43 5.14 -21.44 36.66
N THR A 44 5.71 -20.51 35.89
CA THR A 44 7.17 -20.29 35.84
C THR A 44 7.74 -19.46 37.00
N PHE A 45 6.92 -19.11 37.99
CA PHE A 45 7.35 -18.53 39.26
C PHE A 45 7.33 -19.58 40.38
N PHE A 46 6.26 -20.38 40.49
CA PHE A 46 6.11 -21.38 41.54
C PHE A 46 6.88 -22.69 41.31
N ILE A 47 7.12 -23.09 40.05
CA ILE A 47 7.79 -24.36 39.74
C ILE A 47 9.18 -24.10 39.15
N ASN A 48 10.23 -24.55 39.87
CA ASN A 48 11.62 -24.40 39.46
C ASN A 48 12.01 -25.47 38.40
N LEU A 49 11.39 -25.35 37.22
CA LEU A 49 11.46 -26.32 36.12
C LEU A 49 12.81 -26.30 35.39
N GLY A 50 13.85 -26.85 36.02
CA GLY A 50 15.23 -26.86 35.50
C GLY A 50 15.41 -27.48 34.11
N LYS A 51 14.48 -28.33 33.64
CA LYS A 51 14.50 -28.92 32.28
C LYS A 51 13.50 -28.30 31.30
N VAL A 52 12.59 -27.40 31.72
CA VAL A 52 11.54 -26.84 30.84
C VAL A 52 11.84 -25.39 30.47
N ALA A 53 12.99 -25.17 29.86
CA ALA A 53 13.42 -23.85 29.36
C ALA A 53 12.40 -23.25 28.37
N VAL A 54 11.66 -24.09 27.62
CA VAL A 54 10.58 -23.67 26.69
C VAL A 54 9.47 -22.88 27.39
N LEU A 55 9.15 -23.16 28.65
CA LEU A 55 8.16 -22.34 29.37
C LEU A 55 8.63 -20.89 29.62
N ARG A 56 9.93 -20.61 29.48
CA ARG A 56 10.47 -19.25 29.51
C ARG A 56 10.29 -18.52 28.18
N THR A 57 10.21 -19.21 27.03
CA THR A 57 10.02 -18.56 25.73
C THR A 57 8.58 -18.10 25.53
N PHE A 58 7.58 -18.82 26.04
CA PHE A 58 6.17 -18.36 26.03
C PHE A 58 5.95 -17.02 26.76
N ARG A 59 6.90 -16.56 27.59
CA ARG A 59 6.87 -15.19 28.14
C ARG A 59 6.92 -14.12 27.04
N VAL A 60 7.30 -14.45 25.81
CA VAL A 60 7.23 -13.55 24.65
C VAL A 60 5.80 -13.29 24.17
N LEU A 61 4.83 -14.17 24.48
CA LEU A 61 3.41 -13.98 24.12
C LEU A 61 2.81 -12.70 24.70
N ARG A 62 3.38 -12.18 25.81
CA ARG A 62 3.02 -10.86 26.36
C ARG A 62 3.24 -9.70 25.36
N ALA A 63 4.09 -9.87 24.35
CA ALA A 63 4.30 -8.88 23.30
C ALA A 63 3.11 -8.82 22.33
N LEU A 64 2.44 -9.95 22.06
CA LEU A 64 1.21 -10.00 21.24
C LEU A 64 0.06 -9.22 21.88
N LYS A 65 0.15 -8.86 23.17
CA LYS A 65 -0.79 -7.94 23.82
C LYS A 65 -0.82 -6.55 23.16
N THR A 66 0.21 -6.13 22.41
CA THR A 66 0.13 -4.89 21.61
C THR A 66 -1.02 -4.93 20.60
N VAL A 67 -1.27 -6.09 19.98
CA VAL A 67 -2.45 -6.35 19.13
C VAL A 67 -3.74 -6.18 19.92
N ALA A 68 -3.78 -6.64 21.18
CA ALA A 68 -4.95 -6.52 22.03
C ALA A 68 -5.21 -5.07 22.53
N VAL A 69 -4.21 -4.19 22.48
CA VAL A 69 -4.25 -2.80 22.97
C VAL A 69 -4.45 -1.78 21.84
N VAL A 70 -3.78 -1.93 20.69
CA VAL A 70 -3.87 -1.00 19.56
C VAL A 70 -5.09 -1.37 18.70
N PRO A 71 -6.13 -0.51 18.56
CA PRO A 71 -7.40 -0.89 17.94
C PRO A 71 -7.24 -1.31 16.47
N GLY A 72 -6.52 -0.55 15.66
CA GLY A 72 -6.30 -0.88 14.24
C GLY A 72 -5.56 -2.20 14.01
N LEU A 73 -4.71 -2.62 14.96
CA LEU A 73 -3.93 -3.85 14.83
C LEU A 73 -4.80 -5.12 15.03
N LYS A 74 -5.93 -5.01 15.75
CA LYS A 74 -6.95 -6.09 15.80
C LYS A 74 -7.60 -6.32 14.45
N THR A 75 -7.97 -5.24 13.75
CA THR A 75 -8.62 -5.32 12.43
C THR A 75 -7.70 -6.02 11.43
N ILE A 76 -6.41 -5.63 11.40
CA ILE A 76 -5.39 -6.26 10.55
C ILE A 76 -5.24 -7.76 10.86
N VAL A 77 -5.12 -8.14 12.14
CA VAL A 77 -4.94 -9.56 12.49
C VAL A 77 -6.20 -10.39 12.25
N ASN A 78 -7.40 -9.84 12.46
CA ASN A 78 -8.66 -10.50 12.12
C ASN A 78 -8.78 -10.72 10.59
N ALA A 79 -8.45 -9.71 9.78
CA ALA A 79 -8.47 -9.82 8.32
C ALA A 79 -7.50 -10.90 7.82
N LEU A 80 -6.25 -10.91 8.33
CA LEU A 80 -5.26 -11.95 8.01
C LEU A 80 -5.75 -13.36 8.36
N ILE A 81 -6.41 -13.55 9.51
CA ILE A 81 -6.98 -14.84 9.93
C ILE A 81 -8.11 -15.27 8.97
N GLN A 82 -8.93 -14.35 8.48
CA GLN A 82 -9.94 -14.66 7.46
C GLN A 82 -9.31 -15.07 6.13
N SER A 83 -8.26 -14.38 5.67
CA SER A 83 -7.54 -14.73 4.44
C SER A 83 -6.92 -16.14 4.52
N PHE A 84 -6.43 -16.57 5.69
CA PHE A 84 -5.98 -17.95 5.91
C PHE A 84 -7.11 -18.98 5.80
N ILE A 85 -8.36 -18.63 6.15
CA ILE A 85 -9.51 -19.53 6.01
C ILE A 85 -9.91 -19.68 4.53
N ALA A 86 -9.84 -18.61 3.73
CA ALA A 86 -10.03 -18.69 2.28
C ALA A 86 -8.97 -19.56 1.60
N LEU A 87 -7.71 -19.50 2.06
CA LEU A 87 -6.61 -20.33 1.56
C LEU A 87 -6.64 -21.81 2.02
N ARG A 88 -7.53 -22.19 2.95
CA ARG A 88 -7.62 -23.55 3.50
C ARG A 88 -7.72 -24.61 2.40
N ASP A 89 -8.64 -24.41 1.45
CA ASP A 89 -8.99 -25.43 0.46
C ASP A 89 -7.89 -25.57 -0.61
N VAL A 90 -7.18 -24.47 -0.90
CA VAL A 90 -5.95 -24.47 -1.70
C VAL A 90 -4.82 -25.21 -0.99
N GLY A 91 -4.69 -25.02 0.33
CA GLY A 91 -3.73 -25.75 1.16
C GLY A 91 -3.95 -27.26 1.14
N VAL A 92 -5.22 -27.71 1.19
CA VAL A 92 -5.59 -29.12 1.06
C VAL A 92 -5.26 -29.67 -0.33
N LEU A 93 -5.61 -28.95 -1.41
CA LEU A 93 -5.29 -29.34 -2.79
C LEU A 93 -3.76 -29.44 -3.02
N SER A 94 -3.02 -28.46 -2.53
CA SER A 94 -1.55 -28.40 -2.62
C SER A 94 -0.90 -29.57 -1.85
N SER A 95 -1.39 -29.85 -0.65
CA SER A 95 -0.93 -30.98 0.17
C SER A 95 -1.19 -32.33 -0.51
N PHE A 96 -2.34 -32.50 -1.16
CA PHE A 96 -2.68 -33.70 -1.92
C PHE A 96 -1.74 -33.91 -3.12
N ILE A 97 -1.48 -32.86 -3.91
CA ILE A 97 -0.58 -32.93 -5.08
C ILE A 97 0.88 -33.17 -4.64
N LEU A 98 1.34 -32.51 -3.58
CA LEU A 98 2.64 -32.81 -2.94
C LEU A 98 2.75 -34.27 -2.48
N SER A 99 1.67 -34.83 -1.90
CA SER A 99 1.64 -36.22 -1.44
C SER A 99 1.80 -37.22 -2.59
N ILE A 100 1.18 -36.95 -3.75
CA ILE A 100 1.34 -37.78 -4.96
C ILE A 100 2.80 -37.75 -5.45
N PHE A 101 3.37 -36.56 -5.63
CA PHE A 101 4.77 -36.45 -6.07
C PHE A 101 5.75 -37.02 -5.05
N ALA A 102 5.48 -36.91 -3.75
CA ALA A 102 6.28 -37.54 -2.69
C ALA A 102 6.25 -39.08 -2.75
N LEU A 103 5.10 -39.70 -3.07
CA LEU A 103 5.03 -41.15 -3.28
C LEU A 103 5.79 -41.60 -4.54
N ILE A 104 5.74 -40.80 -5.61
CA ILE A 104 6.52 -41.07 -6.84
C ILE A 104 8.03 -40.93 -6.55
N GLY A 105 8.46 -39.84 -5.92
CA GLY A 105 9.87 -39.60 -5.57
C GLY A 105 10.44 -40.65 -4.62
N LEU A 106 9.66 -41.07 -3.61
CA LEU A 106 10.00 -42.17 -2.70
C LEU A 106 10.28 -43.46 -3.48
N GLN A 107 9.38 -43.88 -4.37
CA GLN A 107 9.54 -45.12 -5.13
C GLN A 107 10.64 -45.07 -6.21
N LEU A 108 10.97 -43.87 -6.72
CA LEU A 108 12.06 -43.70 -7.70
C LEU A 108 13.45 -43.56 -7.07
N TYR A 109 13.55 -43.01 -5.84
CA TYR A 109 14.82 -42.52 -5.29
C TYR A 109 15.16 -43.03 -3.87
N MET A 110 14.40 -43.99 -3.32
CA MET A 110 14.74 -44.67 -2.07
C MET A 110 16.19 -45.20 -2.10
N GLY A 111 17.02 -44.81 -1.12
CA GLY A 111 18.44 -45.18 -1.05
C GLY A 111 19.35 -44.54 -2.11
N ALA A 112 18.81 -43.86 -3.12
CA ALA A 112 19.60 -43.36 -4.25
C ALA A 112 20.64 -42.32 -3.81
N LEU A 113 20.27 -41.41 -2.92
CA LEU A 113 21.15 -40.35 -2.39
C LEU A 113 22.20 -40.86 -1.38
N ARG A 114 22.08 -42.12 -0.93
CA ARG A 114 23.08 -42.84 -0.13
C ARG A 114 24.18 -43.48 -0.97
N GLN A 115 24.16 -43.34 -2.29
CA GLN A 115 25.24 -43.85 -3.14
C GLN A 115 26.53 -43.04 -2.94
N LYS A 116 27.66 -43.75 -2.80
CA LYS A 116 29.00 -43.19 -2.51
C LYS A 116 30.07 -43.97 -3.26
N CYS A 117 31.14 -43.30 -3.67
CA CYS A 117 32.31 -43.94 -4.24
C CYS A 117 33.23 -44.49 -3.13
N VAL A 118 33.36 -45.82 -3.07
CA VAL A 118 34.26 -46.55 -2.16
C VAL A 118 35.43 -47.14 -2.94
N PRO A 119 36.65 -47.27 -2.37
CA PRO A 119 37.78 -47.88 -3.06
C PRO A 119 37.47 -49.35 -3.35
N THR A 120 37.85 -49.84 -4.53
CA THR A 120 37.73 -51.28 -4.85
C THR A 120 38.62 -52.10 -3.90
N PHE A 121 38.29 -53.38 -3.71
CA PHE A 121 39.07 -54.29 -2.87
C PHE A 121 40.57 -54.28 -3.22
N GLU A 122 40.89 -54.30 -4.52
CA GLU A 122 42.26 -54.19 -5.02
C GLU A 122 42.92 -52.84 -4.71
N SER A 123 42.22 -51.72 -4.94
CA SER A 123 42.73 -50.38 -4.62
C SER A 123 42.94 -50.18 -3.11
N PHE A 124 42.06 -50.76 -2.28
CA PHE A 124 42.13 -50.71 -0.82
C PHE A 124 43.32 -51.51 -0.25
N LEU A 125 43.64 -52.66 -0.87
CA LEU A 125 44.82 -53.47 -0.51
C LEU A 125 46.14 -52.85 -0.99
N ASN A 126 46.16 -52.27 -2.19
CA ASN A 126 47.36 -51.68 -2.78
C ASN A 126 47.74 -50.29 -2.21
N ASN A 127 46.96 -49.74 -1.28
CA ASN A 127 47.16 -48.41 -0.73
C ASN A 127 48.31 -48.40 0.32
N SER A 128 49.50 -47.96 -0.12
CA SER A 128 50.80 -48.24 0.49
C SER A 128 51.06 -47.70 1.90
N ASN A 129 50.16 -46.87 2.44
CA ASN A 129 50.33 -46.24 3.76
C ASN A 129 49.85 -47.11 4.94
N VAL A 130 49.36 -48.34 4.72
CA VAL A 130 48.86 -49.21 5.79
C VAL A 130 49.47 -50.62 5.75
N SER A 131 49.96 -51.03 6.91
CA SER A 131 50.74 -52.24 7.22
C SER A 131 50.24 -53.57 6.64
N SER A 132 51.18 -54.53 6.53
CA SER A 132 51.02 -55.91 6.04
C SER A 132 49.91 -56.75 6.69
N ALA A 133 49.26 -56.27 7.75
CA ALA A 133 48.08 -56.87 8.35
C ALA A 133 46.90 -57.01 7.37
N ARG A 134 46.77 -56.10 6.38
CA ARG A 134 45.64 -56.13 5.42
C ARG A 134 45.79 -57.18 4.31
N ILE A 135 46.97 -57.79 4.13
CA ILE A 135 47.20 -58.79 3.07
C ILE A 135 46.33 -60.05 3.26
N ASN A 136 45.96 -60.38 4.51
CA ASN A 136 45.05 -61.46 4.87
C ASN A 136 43.60 -60.98 5.15
N MET A 137 43.22 -59.78 4.71
CA MET A 137 41.87 -59.23 4.91
C MET A 137 40.86 -60.01 4.07
N THR A 138 39.84 -60.58 4.72
CA THR A 138 38.71 -61.20 4.01
C THR A 138 37.80 -60.11 3.41
N TYR A 139 37.01 -60.47 2.40
CA TYR A 139 36.02 -59.56 1.81
C TYR A 139 35.03 -59.01 2.86
N GLU A 140 34.60 -59.87 3.80
CA GLU A 140 33.85 -59.52 5.02
C GLU A 140 34.52 -58.42 5.87
N GLY A 141 35.84 -58.47 6.04
CA GLY A 141 36.61 -57.46 6.78
C GLY A 141 36.70 -56.14 6.02
N TYR A 142 36.97 -56.20 4.72
CA TYR A 142 36.91 -55.04 3.82
C TYR A 142 35.53 -54.36 3.85
N LEU A 143 34.43 -55.13 3.85
CA LEU A 143 33.08 -54.59 3.94
C LEU A 143 32.79 -53.85 5.27
N LYS A 144 33.54 -54.14 6.35
CA LYS A 144 33.42 -53.41 7.63
C LYS A 144 34.32 -52.17 7.67
N GLU A 145 35.46 -52.20 7.01
CA GLU A 145 36.33 -51.02 6.87
C GLU A 145 35.68 -49.93 6.01
N ILE A 146 35.05 -50.27 4.87
CA ILE A 146 34.42 -49.28 3.98
C ILE A 146 33.11 -48.67 4.50
N ASP A 147 32.64 -49.04 5.70
CA ASP A 147 31.61 -48.26 6.42
C ASP A 147 32.19 -46.97 7.03
N ASN A 148 33.51 -46.89 7.22
CA ASN A 148 34.15 -45.70 7.75
C ASN A 148 34.29 -44.62 6.68
N GLU A 149 33.70 -43.44 6.92
CA GLU A 149 33.64 -42.34 5.95
C GLU A 149 35.02 -41.82 5.52
N THR A 150 36.08 -42.12 6.27
CA THR A 150 37.48 -41.76 5.94
C THR A 150 37.97 -42.39 4.63
N TYR A 151 37.34 -43.46 4.15
CA TYR A 151 37.74 -44.14 2.92
C TYR A 151 36.91 -43.73 1.69
N TRP A 152 35.82 -42.98 1.84
CA TRP A 152 34.99 -42.58 0.71
C TRP A 152 35.64 -41.44 -0.08
N HIS A 153 35.40 -41.40 -1.39
CA HIS A 153 35.92 -40.33 -2.24
C HIS A 153 35.29 -38.97 -1.85
N LYS A 154 36.15 -37.97 -1.64
CA LYS A 154 35.78 -36.58 -1.36
C LYS A 154 36.40 -35.65 -2.39
N GLU A 155 35.64 -34.64 -2.78
CA GLU A 155 36.08 -33.51 -3.60
C GLU A 155 35.75 -32.22 -2.84
N ASN A 156 36.75 -31.40 -2.52
CA ASN A 156 36.61 -30.21 -1.68
C ASN A 156 35.86 -30.49 -0.35
N ASP A 157 36.29 -31.53 0.36
CA ASP A 157 35.69 -32.10 1.59
C ASP A 157 34.25 -32.64 1.49
N LEU A 158 33.57 -32.48 0.35
CA LEU A 158 32.23 -32.99 0.09
C LEU A 158 32.25 -34.40 -0.50
N TYR A 159 31.30 -35.26 -0.07
CA TYR A 159 31.14 -36.61 -0.61
C TYR A 159 30.49 -36.58 -2.00
N VAL A 160 31.19 -37.09 -3.01
CA VAL A 160 30.64 -37.18 -4.37
C VAL A 160 29.60 -38.30 -4.45
N LEU A 161 28.40 -37.99 -4.98
CA LEU A 161 27.37 -38.97 -5.29
C LEU A 161 27.64 -39.60 -6.66
N CYS A 162 27.37 -40.89 -6.76
CA CYS A 162 27.58 -41.69 -7.96
C CYS A 162 26.36 -42.55 -8.27
N GLY A 163 26.33 -43.13 -9.46
CA GLY A 163 25.37 -44.17 -9.81
C GLY A 163 25.90 -45.12 -10.88
N ASN A 164 25.35 -46.33 -10.92
CA ASN A 164 25.66 -47.33 -11.96
C ASN A 164 24.67 -47.27 -13.16
N ALA A 165 24.10 -46.09 -13.43
CA ALA A 165 23.09 -45.87 -14.47
C ALA A 165 23.67 -45.13 -15.67
N SER A 166 23.01 -45.23 -16.84
CA SER A 166 23.42 -44.51 -18.03
C SER A 166 23.28 -43.00 -17.84
N GLY A 167 24.41 -42.32 -17.62
CA GLY A 167 24.50 -40.87 -17.47
C GLY A 167 24.52 -40.35 -16.03
N SER A 168 24.50 -41.21 -15.00
CA SER A 168 24.86 -40.83 -13.62
C SER A 168 26.37 -40.55 -13.52
N ILE A 169 26.82 -39.90 -12.45
CA ILE A 169 28.25 -39.68 -12.21
C ILE A 169 28.91 -41.03 -11.92
N GLN A 170 30.04 -41.25 -12.60
CA GLN A 170 30.88 -42.44 -12.42
C GLN A 170 32.02 -42.13 -11.44
N CYS A 171 32.44 -43.14 -10.68
CA CYS A 171 33.55 -43.00 -9.75
C CYS A 171 34.90 -42.91 -10.50
N PRO A 172 35.90 -42.22 -9.93
CA PRO A 172 37.26 -42.20 -10.48
C PRO A 172 37.92 -43.58 -10.42
N SER A 173 38.95 -43.79 -11.25
CA SER A 173 39.72 -45.05 -11.32
C SER A 173 40.16 -45.56 -9.95
N GLY A 174 39.89 -46.83 -9.67
CA GLY A 174 40.16 -47.46 -8.36
C GLY A 174 39.00 -47.36 -7.36
N PHE A 175 37.94 -46.61 -7.66
CA PHE A 175 36.71 -46.55 -6.86
C PHE A 175 35.52 -47.20 -7.59
N VAL A 176 34.58 -47.76 -6.82
CA VAL A 176 33.32 -48.34 -7.28
C VAL A 176 32.15 -47.66 -6.57
N CYS A 177 31.03 -47.49 -7.27
CA CYS A 177 29.84 -46.93 -6.67
C CYS A 177 29.11 -47.98 -5.83
N TRP A 178 28.88 -47.69 -4.54
CA TRP A 178 28.20 -48.59 -3.61
C TRP A 178 26.91 -47.95 -3.08
N LYS A 179 25.89 -48.78 -2.81
CA LYS A 179 24.56 -48.34 -2.32
C LYS A 179 24.48 -48.40 -0.80
N ASP A 180 23.58 -47.59 -0.23
CA ASP A 180 23.20 -47.65 1.18
C ASP A 180 24.36 -47.51 2.19
N ARG A 181 25.39 -46.72 1.82
CA ARG A 181 26.52 -46.38 2.70
C ARG A 181 26.45 -44.94 3.16
N GLY A 182 26.55 -44.76 4.47
CA GLY A 182 26.57 -43.45 5.10
C GLY A 182 25.23 -42.73 5.13
N MET A 183 25.30 -41.49 5.58
CA MET A 183 24.16 -40.59 5.68
C MET A 183 23.88 -39.91 4.33
N SER A 184 22.60 -39.63 4.07
CA SER A 184 22.16 -38.83 2.92
C SER A 184 22.70 -37.39 3.00
N PRO A 185 22.74 -36.63 1.90
CA PRO A 185 23.24 -35.24 1.89
C PRO A 185 22.56 -34.31 2.90
N ASP A 186 23.20 -33.18 3.16
CA ASP A 186 22.71 -32.13 4.06
C ASP A 186 22.37 -32.67 5.46
N PHE A 187 23.34 -33.33 6.10
CA PHE A 187 23.21 -33.98 7.41
C PHE A 187 22.06 -35.02 7.50
N GLY A 188 21.70 -35.63 6.38
CA GLY A 188 20.62 -36.62 6.28
C GLY A 188 19.25 -36.04 5.94
N TYR A 189 19.09 -34.71 5.95
CA TYR A 189 17.81 -34.04 5.67
C TYR A 189 17.39 -34.16 4.20
N THR A 190 18.36 -34.20 3.28
CA THR A 190 18.09 -34.34 1.84
C THR A 190 18.05 -35.83 1.47
N SER A 191 16.87 -36.45 1.61
CA SER A 191 16.65 -37.87 1.30
C SER A 191 15.26 -38.17 0.73
N PHE A 192 15.14 -39.27 0.00
CA PHE A 192 13.88 -39.85 -0.48
C PHE A 192 13.55 -41.17 0.22
N ASP A 193 14.22 -41.50 1.32
CA ASP A 193 14.18 -42.82 1.96
C ASP A 193 12.91 -43.09 2.77
N ASN A 194 12.19 -42.03 3.14
CA ASN A 194 10.98 -42.07 3.95
C ASN A 194 9.97 -41.06 3.41
N TYR A 195 8.68 -41.33 3.56
CA TYR A 195 7.61 -40.44 3.08
C TYR A 195 7.77 -38.97 3.56
N GLY A 196 8.10 -38.75 4.84
CA GLY A 196 8.28 -37.40 5.38
C GLY A 196 9.43 -36.62 4.73
N TRP A 197 10.59 -37.25 4.51
CA TRP A 197 11.73 -36.62 3.83
C TRP A 197 11.45 -36.42 2.34
N SER A 198 10.79 -37.39 1.68
CA SER A 198 10.33 -37.23 0.30
C SER A 198 9.31 -36.10 0.13
N MET A 199 8.41 -35.92 1.10
CA MET A 199 7.44 -34.81 1.12
C MET A 199 8.12 -33.46 1.34
N LEU A 200 9.13 -33.38 2.22
CA LEU A 200 9.95 -32.17 2.38
C LEU A 200 10.77 -31.86 1.10
N ALA A 201 11.33 -32.89 0.47
CA ALA A 201 12.05 -32.74 -0.81
C ALA A 201 11.11 -32.25 -1.93
N CYS A 202 9.90 -32.80 -2.04
CA CYS A 202 8.90 -32.33 -3.01
C CYS A 202 8.39 -30.92 -2.70
N PHE A 203 8.25 -30.56 -1.42
CA PHE A 203 7.93 -29.19 -1.02
C PHE A 203 9.03 -28.21 -1.42
N ARG A 204 10.30 -28.54 -1.16
CA ARG A 204 11.50 -27.78 -1.58
C ARG A 204 11.55 -27.57 -3.11
N LEU A 205 11.16 -28.59 -3.90
CA LEU A 205 11.04 -28.47 -5.36
C LEU A 205 9.85 -27.58 -5.80
N MET A 206 8.72 -27.65 -5.09
CA MET A 206 7.54 -26.82 -5.37
C MET A 206 7.78 -25.33 -5.06
N THR A 207 8.45 -25.02 -3.94
CA THR A 207 8.82 -23.66 -3.55
C THR A 207 10.06 -23.13 -4.28
N GLN A 208 10.72 -23.96 -5.10
CA GLN A 208 11.98 -23.63 -5.79
C GLN A 208 13.10 -23.15 -4.84
N ASP A 209 13.18 -23.72 -3.63
CA ASP A 209 14.20 -23.35 -2.64
C ASP A 209 15.45 -24.25 -2.76
N TYR A 210 16.57 -23.68 -3.20
CA TYR A 210 17.83 -24.40 -3.45
C TYR A 210 17.63 -25.69 -4.26
N TRP A 211 16.65 -25.70 -5.17
CA TRP A 211 16.09 -26.90 -5.80
C TRP A 211 17.05 -27.52 -6.82
N GLU A 212 17.92 -26.70 -7.40
CA GLU A 212 18.91 -27.08 -8.40
C GLU A 212 20.00 -27.99 -7.81
N ASN A 213 20.36 -27.80 -6.54
CA ASN A 213 21.22 -28.72 -5.79
C ASN A 213 20.57 -30.10 -5.64
N LEU A 214 19.29 -30.16 -5.23
CA LEU A 214 18.55 -31.43 -5.11
C LEU A 214 18.40 -32.15 -6.45
N TYR A 215 18.11 -31.40 -7.52
CA TYR A 215 18.09 -31.87 -8.89
C TYR A 215 19.44 -32.47 -9.31
N LEU A 216 20.55 -31.75 -9.10
CA LEU A 216 21.90 -32.22 -9.44
C LEU A 216 22.29 -33.47 -8.64
N LEU A 217 21.98 -33.54 -7.34
CA LEU A 217 22.26 -34.71 -6.49
C LEU A 217 21.53 -35.96 -6.99
N VAL A 218 20.25 -35.84 -7.36
CA VAL A 218 19.47 -36.97 -7.90
C VAL A 218 19.94 -37.36 -9.30
N LEU A 219 20.24 -36.41 -10.20
CA LEU A 219 20.80 -36.75 -11.51
C LEU A 219 22.19 -37.39 -11.40
N SER A 220 22.98 -37.02 -10.40
CA SER A 220 24.29 -37.62 -10.13
C SER A 220 24.18 -39.09 -9.71
N ALA A 221 23.14 -39.46 -8.97
CA ALA A 221 22.95 -40.81 -8.43
C ALA A 221 22.05 -41.74 -9.26
N ALA A 222 21.00 -41.19 -9.89
CA ALA A 222 20.02 -41.95 -10.67
C ALA A 222 20.22 -41.81 -12.20
N GLY A 223 20.86 -40.72 -12.64
CA GLY A 223 21.18 -40.48 -14.05
C GLY A 223 20.27 -39.44 -14.73
N ARG A 224 20.74 -38.95 -15.89
CA ARG A 224 20.19 -37.75 -16.57
C ARG A 224 18.71 -37.84 -16.93
N PHE A 225 18.22 -39.02 -17.32
CA PHE A 225 16.81 -39.21 -17.71
C PHE A 225 15.80 -38.88 -16.60
N HIS A 226 16.21 -38.86 -15.34
CA HIS A 226 15.35 -38.47 -14.23
C HIS A 226 14.94 -36.99 -14.24
N PHE A 227 15.47 -36.15 -15.15
CA PHE A 227 15.01 -34.77 -15.33
C PHE A 227 13.50 -34.65 -15.59
N PHE A 228 12.86 -35.64 -16.24
CA PHE A 228 11.42 -35.66 -16.48
C PHE A 228 10.58 -35.55 -15.20
N TYR A 229 11.03 -36.16 -14.10
CA TYR A 229 10.37 -36.05 -12.79
C TYR A 229 10.41 -34.59 -12.29
N PHE A 230 11.56 -33.94 -12.36
CA PHE A 230 11.72 -32.55 -11.93
C PHE A 230 10.94 -31.58 -12.81
N VAL A 231 10.91 -31.79 -14.13
CA VAL A 231 10.08 -30.98 -15.05
C VAL A 231 8.60 -31.11 -14.69
N ALA A 232 8.10 -32.32 -14.41
CA ALA A 232 6.72 -32.53 -13.98
C ALA A 232 6.41 -31.87 -12.62
N VAL A 233 7.29 -32.03 -11.62
CA VAL A 233 7.12 -31.42 -10.29
C VAL A 233 7.19 -29.89 -10.34
N ILE A 234 8.07 -29.31 -11.15
CA ILE A 234 8.17 -27.85 -11.28
C ILE A 234 6.97 -27.28 -12.05
N PHE A 235 6.48 -27.97 -13.09
CA PHE A 235 5.31 -27.52 -13.85
C PHE A 235 4.00 -27.64 -13.05
N PHE A 236 3.68 -28.83 -12.53
CA PHE A 236 2.42 -29.07 -11.79
C PHE A 236 2.47 -28.65 -10.32
N GLY A 237 3.65 -28.59 -9.72
CA GLY A 237 3.85 -28.02 -8.39
C GLY A 237 4.01 -26.52 -8.48
N SER A 238 5.21 -26.03 -8.84
CA SER A 238 5.53 -24.61 -8.76
C SER A 238 4.65 -23.74 -9.67
N PHE A 239 4.66 -23.97 -10.99
CA PHE A 239 3.95 -23.07 -11.92
C PHE A 239 2.43 -23.13 -11.76
N TYR A 240 1.84 -24.31 -11.55
CA TYR A 240 0.39 -24.41 -11.38
C TYR A 240 -0.10 -23.97 -9.98
N LEU A 241 0.51 -24.46 -8.88
CA LEU A 241 0.00 -24.17 -7.53
C LEU A 241 0.30 -22.73 -7.09
N VAL A 242 1.46 -22.15 -7.43
CA VAL A 242 1.73 -20.74 -7.07
C VAL A 242 0.78 -19.81 -7.80
N ASN A 243 0.50 -20.03 -9.09
CA ASN A 243 -0.48 -19.24 -9.83
C ASN A 243 -1.91 -19.44 -9.31
N LEU A 244 -2.28 -20.65 -8.90
CA LEU A 244 -3.59 -20.93 -8.29
C LEU A 244 -3.74 -20.28 -6.90
N ILE A 245 -2.68 -20.27 -6.08
CA ILE A 245 -2.62 -19.52 -4.82
C ILE A 245 -2.78 -18.02 -5.10
N LEU A 246 -2.01 -17.45 -6.02
CA LEU A 246 -2.06 -16.02 -6.35
C LEU A 246 -3.45 -15.61 -6.87
N ALA A 247 -4.08 -16.43 -7.72
CA ALA A 247 -5.43 -16.19 -8.22
C ALA A 247 -6.47 -16.17 -7.08
N ILE A 248 -6.37 -17.08 -6.11
CA ILE A 248 -7.33 -17.19 -5.00
C ILE A 248 -7.05 -16.16 -3.88
N VAL A 249 -5.79 -15.76 -3.65
CA VAL A 249 -5.46 -14.56 -2.85
C VAL A 249 -6.07 -13.33 -3.49
N SER A 250 -5.91 -13.15 -4.81
CA SER A 250 -6.47 -12.00 -5.53
C SER A 250 -8.00 -11.97 -5.46
N MET A 251 -8.67 -13.09 -5.69
CA MET A 251 -10.13 -13.22 -5.55
C MET A 251 -10.60 -12.92 -4.12
N SER A 252 -9.97 -13.51 -3.11
CA SER A 252 -10.31 -13.27 -1.70
C SER A 252 -10.04 -11.82 -1.28
N TYR A 253 -9.02 -11.17 -1.83
CA TYR A 253 -8.70 -9.78 -1.54
C TYR A 253 -9.72 -8.84 -2.20
N GLN A 254 -10.07 -9.05 -3.46
CA GLN A 254 -11.14 -8.31 -4.15
C GLN A 254 -12.50 -8.46 -3.47
N GLU A 255 -12.79 -9.64 -2.91
CA GLU A 255 -14.02 -9.87 -2.15
C GLU A 255 -13.99 -9.17 -0.77
N GLN A 256 -12.84 -9.18 -0.07
CA GLN A 256 -12.65 -8.40 1.16
C GLN A 256 -12.72 -6.88 0.91
N GLN A 257 -12.16 -6.38 -0.20
CA GLN A 257 -12.26 -4.96 -0.58
C GLN A 257 -13.72 -4.54 -0.78
N LYS A 258 -14.49 -5.29 -1.60
CA LYS A 258 -15.91 -5.01 -1.85
C LYS A 258 -16.77 -5.03 -0.57
N GLN A 259 -16.44 -5.89 0.39
CA GLN A 259 -17.12 -5.91 1.69
C GLN A 259 -16.82 -4.66 2.52
N VAL A 260 -15.57 -4.16 2.50
CA VAL A 260 -15.17 -2.92 3.19
C VAL A 260 -15.75 -1.68 2.49
N GLU A 261 -15.74 -1.65 1.16
CA GLU A 261 -16.36 -0.60 0.34
C GLU A 261 -17.87 -0.49 0.64
N ALA A 262 -18.59 -1.61 0.64
CA ALA A 262 -20.02 -1.64 0.98
C ALA A 262 -20.30 -1.22 2.44
N GLU A 263 -19.47 -1.62 3.41
CA GLU A 263 -19.63 -1.16 4.80
C GLU A 263 -19.38 0.35 4.94
N ASN A 264 -18.41 0.89 4.18
CA ASN A 264 -18.12 2.33 4.15
C ASN A 264 -19.26 3.12 3.47
N GLU A 265 -19.82 2.62 2.35
CA GLU A 265 -21.00 3.21 1.71
C GLU A 265 -22.22 3.22 2.65
N GLU A 266 -22.51 2.10 3.33
CA GLU A 266 -23.62 2.04 4.28
C GLU A 266 -23.41 3.00 5.45
N ARG A 267 -22.17 3.10 5.95
CA ARG A 267 -21.80 4.04 7.02
C ARG A 267 -21.90 5.51 6.56
N ALA A 268 -21.57 5.82 5.32
CA ALA A 268 -21.71 7.15 4.73
C ALA A 268 -23.19 7.53 4.54
N ARG A 269 -24.03 6.59 4.07
CA ARG A 269 -25.49 6.78 3.98
C ARG A 269 -26.10 7.07 5.35
N ARG A 270 -25.74 6.29 6.38
CA ARG A 270 -26.21 6.52 7.77
C ARG A 270 -25.77 7.89 8.31
N LYS A 271 -24.50 8.30 8.12
CA LYS A 271 -24.04 9.67 8.46
C LYS A 271 -24.93 10.75 7.80
N LEU A 272 -25.22 10.60 6.51
CA LEU A 272 -26.04 11.56 5.76
C LEU A 272 -27.51 11.58 6.22
N GLU A 273 -28.06 10.42 6.59
CA GLU A 273 -29.41 10.31 7.18
C GLU A 273 -29.48 10.97 8.57
N ASP A 274 -28.46 10.77 9.41
CA ASP A 274 -28.33 11.44 10.72
C ASP A 274 -28.19 12.97 10.56
N GLU A 275 -27.33 13.45 9.65
CA GLU A 275 -27.17 14.88 9.36
C GLU A 275 -28.47 15.52 8.82
N LEU A 276 -29.19 14.81 7.94
CA LEU A 276 -30.48 15.27 7.40
C LEU A 276 -31.58 15.30 8.47
N ALA A 277 -31.53 14.40 9.46
CA ALA A 277 -32.45 14.43 10.61
C ALA A 277 -32.19 15.66 11.49
N ILE A 278 -30.92 15.93 11.84
CA ILE A 278 -30.52 17.11 12.62
C ILE A 278 -30.93 18.40 11.91
N GLN A 279 -30.67 18.53 10.60
CA GLN A 279 -31.06 19.72 9.83
C GLN A 279 -32.58 19.96 9.78
N LYS A 280 -33.40 18.90 9.84
CA LYS A 280 -34.87 19.03 9.94
C LYS A 280 -35.30 19.49 11.32
N GLU A 281 -34.74 18.90 12.38
CA GLU A 281 -35.02 19.30 13.76
C GLU A 281 -34.62 20.77 14.00
N ASP A 282 -33.43 21.20 13.52
CA ASP A 282 -33.01 22.61 13.56
C ASP A 282 -33.94 23.53 12.75
N ALA A 283 -34.43 23.09 11.58
CA ALA A 283 -35.35 23.87 10.74
C ALA A 283 -36.75 24.02 11.37
N GLU A 284 -37.26 22.97 12.01
CA GLU A 284 -38.53 23.00 12.76
C GLU A 284 -38.41 23.88 14.00
N ASN A 285 -37.36 23.71 14.82
CA ASN A 285 -37.06 24.58 15.96
C ASN A 285 -36.90 26.07 15.53
N ALA A 286 -36.23 26.33 14.41
CA ALA A 286 -36.09 27.69 13.87
C ALA A 286 -37.41 28.26 13.33
N ALA A 287 -38.34 27.42 12.85
CA ALA A 287 -39.67 27.84 12.45
C ALA A 287 -40.55 28.20 13.66
N GLU A 288 -40.54 27.39 14.72
CA GLU A 288 -41.24 27.70 15.97
C GLU A 288 -40.71 28.98 16.63
N ALA A 289 -39.38 29.16 16.67
CA ALA A 289 -38.75 30.39 17.17
C ALA A 289 -39.19 31.64 16.38
N ARG A 290 -39.35 31.53 15.04
CA ARG A 290 -39.87 32.62 14.19
C ARG A 290 -41.35 32.89 14.43
N ALA A 291 -42.17 31.86 14.64
CA ALA A 291 -43.59 32.01 14.99
C ALA A 291 -43.76 32.72 16.34
N HIS A 292 -42.97 32.34 17.35
CA HIS A 292 -42.93 33.03 18.64
C HIS A 292 -42.47 34.49 18.53
N ALA A 293 -41.48 34.79 17.66
CA ALA A 293 -41.06 36.16 17.41
C ALA A 293 -42.17 37.02 16.75
N HIS A 294 -42.90 36.48 15.77
CA HIS A 294 -44.04 37.18 15.16
C HIS A 294 -45.15 37.49 16.16
N SER A 295 -45.46 36.56 17.07
CA SER A 295 -46.44 36.76 18.17
C SER A 295 -46.11 37.95 19.09
N HIS A 296 -44.85 38.39 19.12
CA HIS A 296 -44.42 39.55 19.89
C HIS A 296 -44.48 40.87 19.11
N CYS A 297 -44.60 40.84 17.78
CA CYS A 297 -44.59 42.02 16.91
C CYS A 297 -45.99 42.67 16.77
N ASP A 298 -47.05 41.86 16.66
CA ASP A 298 -48.43 42.32 16.42
C ASP A 298 -49.04 43.18 17.55
N LYS A 299 -48.38 43.29 18.71
CA LYS A 299 -48.91 44.05 19.87
C LYS A 299 -48.72 45.57 19.78
N ASN A 300 -48.00 46.08 18.78
CA ASN A 300 -47.77 47.52 18.57
C ASN A 300 -48.43 48.08 17.29
N ALA A 301 -49.13 47.27 16.50
CA ALA A 301 -49.72 47.67 15.22
C ALA A 301 -51.14 48.28 15.37
N LEU A 302 -51.26 49.42 16.06
CA LEU A 302 -52.55 50.12 16.21
C LEU A 302 -52.77 51.23 15.17
N THR A 303 -53.91 51.12 14.49
CA THR A 303 -54.64 52.19 13.76
C THR A 303 -53.90 53.04 12.72
N PHE A 304 -54.21 52.77 11.45
CA PHE A 304 -54.74 53.82 10.58
C PHE A 304 -55.97 53.28 9.83
N GLN A 305 -57.04 54.08 9.72
CA GLN A 305 -58.31 53.63 9.12
C GLN A 305 -58.51 54.16 7.70
N GLY A 306 -59.12 53.32 6.86
CA GLY A 306 -60.01 53.76 5.78
C GLY A 306 -59.38 54.19 4.47
N ILE A 307 -59.54 53.35 3.44
CA ILE A 307 -60.48 53.57 2.33
C ILE A 307 -60.76 52.19 1.69
N ASN A 308 -61.91 52.02 1.06
CA ASN A 308 -62.39 50.75 0.48
C ASN A 308 -63.25 51.04 -0.75
N PRO A 309 -63.45 50.07 -1.64
CA PRO A 309 -62.47 49.52 -2.60
C PRO A 309 -62.57 50.25 -3.97
N ASP A 310 -61.66 49.99 -4.92
CA ASP A 310 -61.98 49.85 -6.36
C ASP A 310 -60.76 49.50 -7.22
N ILE A 311 -61.02 49.22 -8.52
CA ILE A 311 -60.10 49.03 -9.66
C ILE A 311 -59.61 47.59 -9.92
N GLU A 312 -59.78 47.15 -11.17
CA GLU A 312 -59.50 45.80 -11.69
C GLU A 312 -58.00 45.49 -11.86
N PHE A 313 -57.65 44.20 -11.74
CA PHE A 313 -56.37 43.68 -12.22
C PHE A 313 -56.32 43.62 -13.76
N LYS A 314 -55.52 44.48 -14.39
CA LYS A 314 -55.13 44.35 -15.81
C LYS A 314 -53.61 44.43 -15.94
N GLN A 315 -52.96 43.28 -16.12
CA GLN A 315 -51.52 43.20 -16.35
C GLN A 315 -51.14 43.74 -17.74
N LYS A 316 -50.24 44.74 -17.80
CA LYS A 316 -49.33 44.93 -18.94
C LYS A 316 -48.22 45.94 -18.65
N GLY A 317 -47.04 45.68 -19.22
CA GLY A 317 -45.96 46.67 -19.42
C GLY A 317 -44.83 46.59 -18.39
N GLU A 318 -43.59 46.52 -18.87
CA GLU A 318 -42.40 46.58 -18.02
C GLU A 318 -42.20 47.98 -17.41
N LYS A 319 -41.54 48.05 -16.25
CA LYS A 319 -40.24 48.72 -16.14
C LYS A 319 -39.51 48.41 -14.84
N ASN A 320 -38.18 48.50 -14.91
CA ASN A 320 -37.26 48.22 -13.81
C ASN A 320 -37.38 49.26 -12.70
N VAL A 321 -37.28 48.82 -11.45
CA VAL A 321 -36.85 49.66 -10.33
C VAL A 321 -35.74 48.93 -9.60
N SER A 322 -34.55 49.54 -9.56
CA SER A 322 -33.42 49.08 -8.75
C SER A 322 -33.27 49.96 -7.51
N TYR A 323 -32.79 49.39 -6.42
CA TYR A 323 -32.40 50.13 -5.23
C TYR A 323 -30.99 49.73 -4.81
N ASN A 324 -30.03 50.64 -5.01
CA ASN A 324 -28.75 50.60 -4.33
C ASN A 324 -28.84 51.40 -3.03
N VAL A 325 -28.31 50.83 -1.94
CA VAL A 325 -28.17 51.55 -0.67
C VAL A 325 -26.90 52.39 -0.72
N GLN A 326 -27.02 53.70 -0.46
CA GLN A 326 -25.89 54.56 -0.10
C GLN A 326 -26.29 55.51 1.03
N THR A 327 -25.39 55.69 1.98
CA THR A 327 -25.52 56.62 3.11
C THR A 327 -25.15 58.05 2.71
N ALA A 328 -25.82 59.02 3.33
CA ALA A 328 -25.76 60.45 3.02
C ALA A 328 -24.35 61.07 3.01
N GLU A 329 -24.09 62.01 2.10
CA GLU A 329 -24.05 63.48 2.34
C GLU A 329 -23.48 64.24 1.11
N GLY A 330 -23.82 65.53 0.95
CA GLY A 330 -23.12 66.46 0.03
C GLY A 330 -23.82 66.77 -1.32
N SER A 331 -24.07 68.06 -1.55
CA SER A 331 -24.57 68.67 -2.82
C SER A 331 -23.49 69.60 -3.43
N PRO A 332 -23.64 70.18 -4.64
CA PRO A 332 -24.23 69.70 -5.92
C PRO A 332 -23.28 70.00 -7.14
N VAL A 333 -23.79 69.91 -8.39
CA VAL A 333 -23.50 70.76 -9.61
C VAL A 333 -23.33 70.00 -10.95
N ARG A 334 -24.22 70.33 -11.92
CA ARG A 334 -24.15 70.54 -13.41
C ARG A 334 -22.85 70.20 -14.22
N LEU A 335 -22.83 69.91 -15.54
CA LEU A 335 -23.82 69.95 -16.66
C LEU A 335 -23.33 69.15 -17.93
N ASP A 336 -24.27 68.58 -18.71
CA ASP A 336 -24.39 68.44 -20.20
C ASP A 336 -23.33 67.87 -21.21
N GLN A 337 -23.89 67.15 -22.22
CA GLN A 337 -23.54 67.05 -23.68
C GLN A 337 -22.25 66.33 -24.18
N SER A 338 -22.13 65.79 -25.42
CA SER A 338 -23.08 65.15 -26.37
C SER A 338 -22.39 64.53 -27.63
N THR A 339 -22.80 63.32 -28.07
CA THR A 339 -22.85 62.75 -29.46
C THR A 339 -21.73 62.93 -30.52
N GLY A 340 -21.33 61.83 -31.20
CA GLY A 340 -20.56 61.80 -32.48
C GLY A 340 -20.57 60.39 -33.14
N VAL A 341 -20.39 60.25 -34.48
CA VAL A 341 -20.69 58.99 -35.25
C VAL A 341 -19.67 58.68 -36.42
N PRO A 342 -19.84 57.75 -37.42
CA PRO A 342 -18.73 56.88 -37.92
C PRO A 342 -18.44 56.94 -39.45
N PRO A 343 -17.54 56.07 -39.98
CA PRO A 343 -17.84 55.35 -41.23
C PRO A 343 -17.38 53.85 -41.26
N ASN A 344 -17.20 53.27 -42.46
CA ASN A 344 -16.91 51.85 -42.83
C ASN A 344 -16.31 51.87 -44.30
N PRO A 345 -16.24 50.82 -45.16
CA PRO A 345 -15.86 49.38 -45.09
C PRO A 345 -14.85 48.92 -46.23
N THR A 346 -14.73 47.58 -46.51
CA THR A 346 -14.16 46.88 -47.73
C THR A 346 -12.60 46.79 -47.89
N THR A 347 -11.92 45.80 -48.54
CA THR A 347 -12.26 44.84 -49.64
C THR A 347 -11.37 43.54 -49.72
N VAL A 348 -11.99 42.34 -49.86
CA VAL A 348 -11.71 41.09 -50.67
C VAL A 348 -10.29 40.43 -50.88
N SER A 349 -10.29 39.08 -50.97
CA SER A 349 -9.38 38.10 -51.67
C SER A 349 -8.55 37.13 -50.75
N ILE A 350 -8.08 35.90 -51.08
CA ILE A 350 -7.94 35.03 -52.30
C ILE A 350 -8.30 33.51 -52.03
N LEU A 351 -8.68 32.80 -53.11
CA LEU A 351 -8.77 31.37 -53.53
C LEU A 351 -7.70 30.31 -53.06
N ASP A 352 -7.78 28.95 -53.27
CA ASP A 352 -8.85 27.94 -53.58
C ASP A 352 -8.28 26.46 -53.56
N GLU A 353 -9.04 25.47 -54.06
CA GLU A 353 -8.79 24.02 -54.37
C GLU A 353 -8.85 23.01 -53.20
N THR A 354 -9.78 22.03 -53.03
CA THR A 354 -10.94 21.39 -53.73
C THR A 354 -10.77 20.02 -54.43
N LYS A 355 -11.60 19.02 -54.00
CA LYS A 355 -12.41 18.03 -54.80
C LYS A 355 -13.01 16.92 -53.90
N GLN A 356 -14.35 16.74 -53.85
CA GLN A 356 -15.21 15.76 -54.57
C GLN A 356 -15.15 14.30 -54.02
N HIS A 357 -16.20 13.45 -54.00
CA HIS A 357 -17.41 13.36 -54.86
C HIS A 357 -18.57 12.50 -54.26
N SER A 358 -19.86 12.89 -54.44
CA SER A 358 -21.13 12.05 -54.50
C SER A 358 -21.56 11.07 -53.37
N ALA A 359 -22.76 10.44 -53.33
CA ALA A 359 -24.17 10.84 -53.60
C ALA A 359 -25.17 9.64 -53.40
N ASN A 360 -26.41 9.89 -52.92
CA ASN A 360 -27.62 9.00 -52.89
C ASN A 360 -27.51 7.64 -52.15
N GLU A 361 -28.55 6.93 -51.65
CA GLU A 361 -29.91 6.62 -52.18
C GLU A 361 -31.04 6.50 -51.10
N ASP A 362 -32.21 5.94 -51.46
CA ASP A 362 -33.55 6.30 -50.94
C ASP A 362 -34.32 5.31 -50.03
N ILE A 363 -35.14 5.91 -49.14
CA ILE A 363 -36.55 5.62 -48.77
C ILE A 363 -37.06 4.15 -48.63
N LYS A 364 -37.53 3.79 -47.42
CA LYS A 364 -38.76 3.00 -47.08
C LYS A 364 -38.85 2.68 -45.57
N THR A 365 -40.01 2.59 -44.88
CA THR A 365 -41.44 2.84 -45.21
C THR A 365 -42.21 3.33 -43.97
N GLN A 366 -43.49 3.74 -44.12
CA GLN A 366 -44.38 4.24 -43.07
C GLN A 366 -45.34 3.19 -42.45
N HIS A 367 -45.68 3.43 -41.17
CA HIS A 367 -46.99 3.22 -40.50
C HIS A 367 -47.66 1.84 -40.29
N ASN A 368 -48.51 1.86 -39.25
CA ASN A 368 -49.64 0.97 -38.92
C ASN A 368 -49.31 -0.42 -38.34
N GLN A 369 -50.13 -0.99 -37.44
CA GLN A 369 -51.49 -0.58 -37.00
C GLN A 369 -51.71 -0.72 -35.49
N ASN A 370 -52.69 0.03 -34.98
CA ASN A 370 -53.18 -0.03 -33.60
C ASN A 370 -53.93 -1.35 -33.30
N GLU A 371 -53.92 -1.79 -32.04
CA GLU A 371 -55.14 -2.29 -31.40
C GLU A 371 -55.09 -2.00 -29.88
N HIS A 372 -56.26 -1.82 -29.25
CA HIS A 372 -56.40 -1.34 -27.87
C HIS A 372 -57.74 -1.82 -27.28
N ASP A 373 -57.93 -1.58 -25.97
CA ASP A 373 -59.13 -1.90 -25.16
C ASP A 373 -59.25 -3.38 -24.70
N LEU A 374 -59.89 -3.72 -23.56
CA LEU A 374 -60.73 -2.90 -22.67
C LEU A 374 -60.55 -3.25 -21.17
N THR A 375 -60.80 -2.23 -20.32
CA THR A 375 -61.28 -2.23 -18.91
C THR A 375 -60.29 -1.96 -17.75
N MET A 376 -60.62 -1.15 -16.73
CA MET A 376 -61.49 0.06 -16.69
C MET A 376 -61.29 0.84 -15.36
N THR A 377 -61.08 2.18 -15.42
CA THR A 377 -61.39 3.22 -14.40
C THR A 377 -60.82 3.10 -12.96
N ALA A 378 -60.57 4.17 -12.19
CA ALA A 378 -60.90 5.60 -12.30
C ALA A 378 -59.63 6.44 -11.99
N HIS A 379 -59.28 7.52 -12.70
CA HIS A 379 -59.76 8.92 -12.54
C HIS A 379 -59.55 9.51 -11.11
N GLN A 380 -59.05 10.74 -10.91
CA GLN A 380 -58.99 11.88 -11.86
C GLN A 380 -57.98 13.00 -11.50
N SER A 381 -57.29 13.56 -12.52
CA SER A 381 -56.76 14.96 -12.64
C SER A 381 -55.71 15.52 -11.64
N LYS A 382 -54.78 16.43 -12.01
CA LYS A 382 -54.37 17.03 -13.32
C LYS A 382 -52.95 17.67 -13.20
N SER A 383 -52.28 17.89 -14.34
CA SER A 383 -50.98 18.58 -14.55
C SER A 383 -51.19 20.07 -14.96
N PRO A 384 -50.16 20.92 -15.29
CA PRO A 384 -48.70 20.74 -15.51
C PRO A 384 -47.84 21.72 -14.63
N MET A 385 -46.60 22.20 -14.91
CA MET A 385 -45.72 22.28 -16.10
C MET A 385 -44.22 22.54 -15.75
N ASP A 386 -43.38 22.62 -16.80
CA ASP A 386 -41.94 22.91 -16.92
C ASP A 386 -41.40 24.22 -16.27
N TYR A 387 -40.10 24.43 -16.02
CA TYR A 387 -38.90 24.09 -16.86
C TYR A 387 -37.64 23.60 -16.11
N ALA A 388 -36.85 22.76 -16.81
CA ALA A 388 -35.40 22.49 -16.58
C ALA A 388 -34.52 23.55 -17.32
N LEU A 389 -33.18 23.68 -17.20
CA LEU A 389 -32.02 22.79 -16.94
C LEU A 389 -31.00 23.57 -16.03
N VAL A 390 -29.86 23.07 -15.52
CA VAL A 390 -28.75 22.28 -16.11
C VAL A 390 -28.05 21.42 -15.04
N ASN A 391 -27.47 20.30 -15.50
CA ASN A 391 -26.74 19.26 -14.78
C ASN A 391 -25.55 19.76 -13.91
N GLU A 392 -25.22 18.99 -12.87
CA GLU A 392 -24.02 18.13 -12.90
C GLU A 392 -24.21 16.94 -11.93
N GLU A 393 -23.98 15.70 -12.39
CA GLU A 393 -24.02 14.50 -11.52
C GLU A 393 -22.65 14.36 -10.84
N LEU A 394 -22.53 14.80 -9.59
CA LEU A 394 -21.28 14.74 -8.83
C LEU A 394 -20.87 13.28 -8.57
N THR A 395 -19.66 12.91 -8.93
CA THR A 395 -19.21 11.52 -8.85
C THR A 395 -18.85 11.09 -7.43
N ALA A 396 -18.89 9.78 -7.15
CA ALA A 396 -18.56 9.26 -5.81
C ALA A 396 -17.11 9.61 -5.37
N GLU A 397 -16.16 9.62 -6.31
CA GLU A 397 -14.77 10.04 -6.06
C GLU A 397 -14.66 11.50 -5.58
N GLU A 398 -15.59 12.37 -5.98
CA GLU A 398 -15.60 13.78 -5.59
C GLU A 398 -16.20 14.00 -4.21
N ILE A 399 -17.21 13.19 -3.85
CA ILE A 399 -17.74 13.14 -2.48
C ILE A 399 -16.68 12.60 -1.52
N GLU A 400 -15.91 11.57 -1.92
CA GLU A 400 -14.80 11.06 -1.11
C GLU A 400 -13.69 12.12 -0.90
N ARG A 401 -13.30 12.86 -1.96
CA ARG A 401 -12.35 14.00 -1.86
C ARG A 401 -12.86 15.15 -0.98
N ILE A 402 -14.17 15.26 -0.75
CA ILE A 402 -14.77 16.24 0.17
C ILE A 402 -14.80 15.68 1.60
N SER A 403 -15.16 14.41 1.80
CA SER A 403 -15.18 13.77 3.13
C SER A 403 -13.79 13.72 3.76
N ILE A 404 -12.75 13.35 3.00
CA ILE A 404 -11.36 13.34 3.46
C ILE A 404 -10.92 14.75 3.91
N ARG A 405 -11.42 15.80 3.25
CA ARG A 405 -11.12 17.20 3.61
C ARG A 405 -11.66 17.59 4.98
N SER A 406 -12.80 17.05 5.39
CA SER A 406 -13.41 17.35 6.69
C SER A 406 -12.75 16.57 7.83
N ASP A 407 -12.55 15.27 7.68
CA ASP A 407 -11.98 14.42 8.73
C ASP A 407 -10.50 14.81 9.06
N GLU A 408 -9.72 15.34 8.10
CA GLU A 408 -8.40 15.93 8.39
C GLU A 408 -8.51 17.24 9.22
N VAL A 409 -9.49 18.10 8.95
CA VAL A 409 -9.61 19.44 9.57
C VAL A 409 -9.94 19.38 11.06
N GLU A 410 -10.77 18.41 11.48
CA GLU A 410 -11.12 18.19 12.90
C GLU A 410 -9.88 17.76 13.73
N SER A 411 -9.02 16.92 13.15
CA SER A 411 -7.89 16.30 13.86
C SER A 411 -6.71 17.24 14.15
N ILE A 412 -6.51 18.27 13.32
CA ILE A 412 -5.38 19.20 13.40
C ILE A 412 -5.50 20.17 14.60
N HIS A 413 -6.70 20.37 15.14
CA HIS A 413 -7.01 21.47 16.07
C HIS A 413 -6.46 21.36 17.50
N LYS A 414 -5.56 20.41 17.81
CA LYS A 414 -5.21 20.08 19.21
C LYS A 414 -3.76 20.24 19.67
N ASP A 415 -2.75 20.33 18.79
CA ASP A 415 -1.34 20.29 19.28
C ASP A 415 -0.28 21.17 18.55
N GLU A 416 -0.67 22.25 17.86
CA GLU A 416 0.31 23.22 17.28
C GLU A 416 0.78 24.32 18.27
N GLY A 417 0.93 23.98 19.55
CA GLY A 417 1.16 24.94 20.65
C GLY A 417 2.53 25.65 20.69
N ALA A 418 3.47 25.27 19.82
CA ALA A 418 4.86 25.75 19.84
C ALA A 418 5.32 26.38 18.51
N ILE A 419 5.11 25.69 17.37
CA ILE A 419 5.56 26.15 16.04
C ILE A 419 4.87 27.47 15.67
N ILE A 420 3.56 27.57 15.90
CA ILE A 420 2.79 28.81 15.68
C ILE A 420 3.31 29.97 16.53
N LYS A 421 3.81 29.73 17.76
CA LYS A 421 4.41 30.79 18.59
C LYS A 421 5.74 31.27 18.03
N PHE A 422 6.55 30.37 17.47
CA PHE A 422 7.79 30.75 16.77
C PHE A 422 7.51 31.54 15.49
N LEU A 423 6.51 31.16 14.68
CA LEU A 423 6.10 31.97 13.52
C LEU A 423 5.49 33.32 13.93
N ARG A 424 4.74 33.41 15.03
CA ARG A 424 4.18 34.68 15.53
C ARG A 424 5.25 35.70 15.95
N ILE A 425 6.45 35.25 16.32
CA ILE A 425 7.60 36.16 16.58
C ILE A 425 8.10 36.83 15.28
N TYR A 426 7.98 36.17 14.13
CA TYR A 426 8.34 36.73 12.82
C TYR A 426 7.16 37.41 12.10
N CYS A 427 5.92 37.11 12.48
CA CYS A 427 4.71 37.77 11.98
C CYS A 427 4.04 38.61 13.08
N CYS A 428 4.67 39.73 13.42
CA CYS A 428 4.02 40.77 14.23
C CYS A 428 3.01 41.55 13.37
N GLU A 429 1.83 41.82 13.90
CA GLU A 429 0.68 42.41 13.18
C GLU A 429 0.78 43.94 13.00
N CYS A 430 2.00 44.47 13.07
CA CYS A 430 2.36 45.87 12.88
C CYS A 430 3.73 45.97 12.18
N SER A 431 3.84 46.87 11.20
CA SER A 431 5.06 47.15 10.43
C SER A 431 5.60 46.04 9.50
N CYS A 432 4.77 45.56 8.57
CA CYS A 432 5.29 44.95 7.34
C CYS A 432 6.15 45.98 6.55
N PRO A 433 7.31 45.60 5.97
CA PRO A 433 8.33 46.56 5.54
C PRO A 433 8.01 47.24 4.20
N SER A 434 7.21 48.31 4.26
CA SER A 434 6.89 49.24 3.14
C SER A 434 6.03 48.67 2.01
N PRO A 435 5.35 49.52 1.20
CA PRO A 435 4.64 49.08 -0.01
C PRO A 435 5.58 48.53 -1.10
N ILE A 436 6.89 48.74 -0.99
CA ILE A 436 7.88 48.25 -1.96
C ILE A 436 8.03 46.73 -1.83
N PHE A 437 8.09 46.20 -0.60
CA PHE A 437 8.25 44.76 -0.36
C PHE A 437 7.05 43.95 -0.86
N ARG A 438 5.82 44.45 -0.73
CA ARG A 438 4.63 43.79 -1.30
C ARG A 438 4.64 43.77 -2.83
N LYS A 439 5.20 44.78 -3.49
CA LYS A 439 5.40 44.78 -4.95
C LYS A 439 6.49 43.78 -5.37
N PHE A 440 7.59 43.72 -4.62
CA PHE A 440 8.65 42.73 -4.82
C PHE A 440 8.13 41.30 -4.65
N GLN A 441 7.38 41.02 -3.57
CA GLN A 441 6.74 39.73 -3.34
C GLN A 441 5.81 39.32 -4.49
N ALA A 442 5.02 40.25 -5.05
CA ALA A 442 4.15 39.96 -6.20
C ALA A 442 4.93 39.60 -7.48
N ILE A 443 6.06 40.28 -7.73
CA ILE A 443 6.95 39.99 -8.87
C ILE A 443 7.62 38.62 -8.70
N VAL A 444 8.13 38.33 -7.50
CA VAL A 444 8.75 37.02 -7.19
C VAL A 444 7.70 35.92 -7.29
N ALA A 445 6.48 36.10 -6.76
CA ALA A 445 5.41 35.12 -6.88
C ALA A 445 4.99 34.86 -8.34
N PHE A 446 4.95 35.90 -9.19
CA PHE A 446 4.66 35.72 -10.63
C PHE A 446 5.75 34.91 -11.35
N PHE A 447 7.03 35.07 -11.00
CA PHE A 447 8.12 34.29 -11.58
C PHE A 447 8.18 32.86 -11.04
N VAL A 448 7.94 32.66 -9.74
CA VAL A 448 8.16 31.39 -9.04
C VAL A 448 7.00 30.40 -9.20
N LEU A 449 5.80 30.90 -9.52
CA LEU A 449 4.61 30.08 -9.78
C LEU A 449 4.38 29.85 -11.30
N ASP A 450 5.40 30.11 -12.13
CA ASP A 450 5.34 29.88 -13.56
C ASP A 450 5.73 28.45 -13.94
N ALA A 451 4.94 27.82 -14.82
CA ALA A 451 5.09 26.42 -15.19
C ALA A 451 6.40 26.10 -15.91
N PHE A 452 7.06 27.06 -16.56
CA PHE A 452 8.39 26.86 -17.16
C PHE A 452 9.49 26.84 -16.10
N VAL A 453 9.30 27.49 -14.95
CA VAL A 453 10.24 27.43 -13.82
C VAL A 453 10.14 26.09 -13.11
N ASP A 454 8.93 25.60 -12.78
CA ASP A 454 8.76 24.26 -12.20
C ASP A 454 9.23 23.15 -13.17
N LEU A 455 9.06 23.32 -14.49
CA LEU A 455 9.63 22.42 -15.50
C LEU A 455 11.17 22.45 -15.51
N PHE A 456 11.78 23.64 -15.42
CA PHE A 456 13.25 23.78 -15.34
C PHE A 456 13.80 23.08 -14.09
N ILE A 457 13.16 23.25 -12.94
CA ILE A 457 13.52 22.55 -11.70
C ILE A 457 13.39 21.03 -11.86
N THR A 458 12.31 20.55 -12.47
CA THR A 458 12.11 19.12 -12.76
C THR A 458 13.24 18.56 -13.62
N ILE A 459 13.70 19.30 -14.63
CA ILE A 459 14.86 18.93 -15.47
C ILE A 459 16.16 18.94 -14.63
N CYS A 460 16.35 19.92 -13.74
CA CYS A 460 17.50 19.95 -12.82
C CYS A 460 17.53 18.77 -11.84
N ILE A 461 16.38 18.29 -11.36
CA ILE A 461 16.29 17.08 -10.52
C ILE A 461 16.78 15.86 -11.31
N ILE A 462 16.24 15.63 -12.52
CA ILE A 462 16.63 14.50 -13.38
C ILE A 462 18.14 14.55 -13.72
N LEU A 463 18.68 15.73 -14.01
CA LEU A 463 20.10 15.92 -14.28
C LEU A 463 20.97 15.71 -13.01
N ASN A 464 20.52 16.12 -11.83
CA ASN A 464 21.20 15.86 -10.56
C ASN A 464 21.29 14.34 -10.28
N THR A 465 20.17 13.61 -10.43
CA THR A 465 20.13 12.15 -10.30
C THR A 465 21.08 11.47 -11.30
N LEU A 466 21.10 11.91 -12.55
CA LEU A 466 22.03 11.40 -13.57
C LEU A 466 23.50 11.69 -13.21
N PHE A 467 23.82 12.89 -12.71
CA PHE A 467 25.18 13.24 -12.28
C PHE A 467 25.67 12.38 -11.12
N MET A 468 24.80 12.02 -10.17
CA MET A 468 25.17 11.09 -9.09
C MET A 468 25.35 9.65 -9.61
N ALA A 469 24.59 9.22 -10.61
CA ALA A 469 24.74 7.92 -11.25
C ALA A 469 26.01 7.76 -12.09
N LEU A 470 26.76 8.83 -12.36
CA LEU A 470 28.06 8.81 -13.05
C LEU A 470 29.26 8.55 -12.11
N ASP A 471 29.06 8.55 -10.79
CA ASP A 471 30.13 8.34 -9.80
C ASP A 471 30.58 6.85 -9.81
N HIS A 472 31.88 6.61 -10.01
CA HIS A 472 32.40 5.24 -10.18
C HIS A 472 33.83 5.06 -9.66
N HIS A 473 34.14 3.82 -9.25
CA HIS A 473 35.45 3.46 -8.71
C HIS A 473 36.54 3.56 -9.79
N GLY A 474 37.62 4.27 -9.49
CA GLY A 474 38.74 4.48 -10.41
C GLY A 474 38.56 5.63 -11.41
N GLN A 475 37.53 6.46 -11.27
CA GLN A 475 37.35 7.68 -12.08
C GLN A 475 38.54 8.63 -12.00
N SER A 476 38.73 9.45 -13.04
CA SER A 476 39.79 10.47 -13.05
C SER A 476 39.52 11.62 -12.07
N GLU A 477 40.58 12.28 -11.61
CA GLU A 477 40.46 13.50 -10.81
C GLU A 477 39.71 14.64 -11.53
N THR A 478 39.66 14.62 -12.87
CA THR A 478 38.86 15.57 -13.65
C THR A 478 37.37 15.26 -13.54
N MET A 479 36.98 13.97 -13.61
CA MET A 479 35.60 13.54 -13.45
C MET A 479 35.09 13.85 -12.03
N ALA A 480 35.86 13.48 -11.00
CA ALA A 480 35.52 13.77 -9.61
C ALA A 480 35.33 15.28 -9.33
N ARG A 481 36.15 16.14 -9.97
CA ARG A 481 35.98 17.60 -9.91
C ARG A 481 34.70 18.09 -10.59
N VAL A 482 34.35 17.55 -11.76
CA VAL A 482 33.11 17.88 -12.48
C VAL A 482 31.88 17.46 -11.67
N LEU A 483 31.87 16.25 -11.09
CA LEU A 483 30.78 15.77 -10.24
C LEU A 483 30.64 16.61 -8.96
N THR A 484 31.76 17.01 -8.34
CA THR A 484 31.74 17.90 -7.17
C THR A 484 31.20 19.30 -7.52
N GLY A 485 31.56 19.84 -8.69
CA GLY A 485 31.04 21.11 -9.20
C GLY A 485 29.54 21.05 -9.52
N GLY A 486 29.08 19.98 -10.18
CA GLY A 486 27.66 19.74 -10.46
C GLY A 486 26.83 19.66 -9.18
N ASN A 487 27.31 18.93 -8.18
CA ASN A 487 26.68 18.86 -6.85
C ASN A 487 26.47 20.25 -6.21
N TYR A 488 27.45 21.15 -6.30
CA TYR A 488 27.32 22.53 -5.80
C TYR A 488 26.32 23.34 -6.63
N PHE A 489 26.32 23.19 -7.96
CA PHE A 489 25.40 23.86 -8.87
C PHE A 489 23.94 23.48 -8.60
N PHE A 490 23.61 22.19 -8.54
CA PHE A 490 22.24 21.74 -8.23
C PHE A 490 21.79 22.15 -6.83
N THR A 491 22.64 21.99 -5.81
CA THR A 491 22.33 22.46 -4.44
C THR A 491 22.03 23.96 -4.40
N THR A 492 22.75 24.76 -5.19
CA THR A 492 22.53 26.21 -5.29
C THR A 492 21.18 26.53 -5.95
N ILE A 493 20.78 25.78 -6.99
CA ILE A 493 19.49 25.97 -7.67
C ILE A 493 18.33 25.67 -6.71
N PHE A 494 18.31 24.50 -6.07
CA PHE A 494 17.23 24.13 -5.13
C PHE A 494 17.20 25.08 -3.92
N THR A 495 18.36 25.52 -3.41
CA THR A 495 18.41 26.53 -2.34
C THR A 495 17.80 27.87 -2.79
N ALA A 496 18.11 28.32 -4.01
CA ALA A 496 17.56 29.57 -4.54
C ALA A 496 16.05 29.46 -4.77
N GLU A 497 15.58 28.36 -5.35
CA GLU A 497 14.16 28.05 -5.56
C GLU A 497 13.39 28.08 -4.23
N CYS A 498 13.84 27.31 -3.23
CA CYS A 498 13.20 27.19 -1.93
C CYS A 498 13.10 28.57 -1.23
N VAL A 499 14.18 29.36 -1.23
CA VAL A 499 14.19 30.73 -0.70
C VAL A 499 13.20 31.64 -1.45
N LEU A 500 13.13 31.54 -2.78
CA LEU A 500 12.18 32.31 -3.59
C LEU A 500 10.73 31.88 -3.35
N LYS A 501 10.45 30.57 -3.18
CA LYS A 501 9.12 30.03 -2.82
C LYS A 501 8.67 30.49 -1.42
N ILE A 502 9.59 30.56 -0.44
CA ILE A 502 9.32 31.11 0.90
C ILE A 502 9.00 32.62 0.83
N ILE A 503 9.76 33.40 0.06
CA ILE A 503 9.52 34.85 -0.13
C ILE A 503 8.20 35.10 -0.84
N ALA A 504 7.88 34.32 -1.88
CA ALA A 504 6.63 34.43 -2.64
C ALA A 504 5.40 34.16 -1.76
N MET A 505 5.35 33.01 -1.07
CA MET A 505 4.13 32.51 -0.44
C MET A 505 3.92 32.97 1.01
N SER A 506 4.96 33.51 1.66
CA SER A 506 5.08 33.73 3.12
C SER A 506 5.18 32.42 3.94
N PRO A 507 6.02 32.34 4.99
CA PRO A 507 6.34 31.09 5.69
C PRO A 507 5.13 30.27 6.18
N SER A 508 4.12 30.94 6.75
CA SER A 508 2.92 30.27 7.29
C SER A 508 2.03 29.59 6.23
N ARG A 509 2.18 29.93 4.94
CA ARG A 509 1.49 29.25 3.83
C ARG A 509 2.43 28.27 3.13
N PHE A 510 3.73 28.58 3.06
CA PHE A 510 4.75 27.67 2.54
C PHE A 510 4.73 26.33 3.29
N PHE A 511 4.84 26.32 4.62
CA PHE A 511 4.87 25.10 5.43
C PHE A 511 3.54 24.34 5.53
N LYS A 512 2.43 24.89 5.03
CA LYS A 512 1.13 24.18 4.93
C LYS A 512 1.03 23.26 3.73
N ASN A 513 1.92 23.39 2.74
CA ASN A 513 2.04 22.43 1.65
C ASN A 513 3.11 21.39 2.00
N GLY A 514 2.73 20.11 2.12
CA GLY A 514 3.67 19.02 2.42
C GLY A 514 4.83 18.92 1.43
N TRP A 515 4.61 19.23 0.15
CA TRP A 515 5.66 19.21 -0.87
C TRP A 515 6.70 20.33 -0.67
N ASN A 516 6.25 21.54 -0.31
CA ASN A 516 7.15 22.66 0.01
C ASN A 516 7.92 22.40 1.32
N ALA A 517 7.27 21.77 2.32
CA ALA A 517 7.93 21.37 3.55
C ALA A 517 8.98 20.27 3.31
N PHE A 518 8.73 19.35 2.38
CA PHE A 518 9.70 18.33 1.95
C PHE A 518 10.91 18.94 1.23
N ASP A 519 10.70 19.80 0.24
CA ASP A 519 11.76 20.55 -0.45
C ASP A 519 12.69 21.28 0.55
N PHE A 520 12.10 22.01 1.50
CA PHE A 520 12.86 22.69 2.55
C PHE A 520 13.72 21.75 3.41
N VAL A 521 13.28 20.51 3.65
CA VAL A 521 14.09 19.49 4.35
C VAL A 521 15.25 19.01 3.47
N ILE A 522 15.03 18.73 2.19
CA ILE A 522 16.08 18.30 1.24
C ILE A 522 17.15 19.40 1.07
N VAL A 523 16.73 20.65 0.91
CA VAL A 523 17.63 21.82 0.87
C VAL A 523 18.39 21.97 2.18
N SER A 524 17.72 21.84 3.33
CA SER A 524 18.36 21.94 4.64
C SER A 524 19.43 20.86 4.86
N VAL A 525 19.16 19.60 4.49
CA VAL A 525 20.15 18.51 4.58
C VAL A 525 21.33 18.73 3.64
N SER A 526 21.06 19.20 2.41
CA SER A 526 22.11 19.50 1.41
C SER A 526 23.05 20.63 1.86
N LEU A 527 22.51 21.67 2.49
CA LEU A 527 23.29 22.75 3.11
C LEU A 527 24.08 22.28 4.34
N ILE A 528 23.49 21.39 5.15
CA ILE A 528 24.18 20.79 6.31
C ILE A 528 25.37 19.93 5.87
N GLU A 529 25.27 19.14 4.78
CA GLU A 529 26.42 18.38 4.27
C GLU A 529 27.52 19.32 3.75
N LEU A 530 27.17 20.39 3.04
CA LEU A 530 28.15 21.40 2.60
C LEU A 530 28.89 22.04 3.79
N GLY A 531 28.18 22.35 4.88
CA GLY A 531 28.78 22.86 6.12
C GLY A 531 29.61 21.83 6.89
N LEU A 532 29.29 20.54 6.78
CA LEU A 532 29.92 19.45 7.52
C LEU A 532 30.88 18.58 6.68
N ALA A 533 31.27 19.03 5.48
CA ALA A 533 32.15 18.30 4.55
C ALA A 533 33.50 17.83 5.14
N ASN A 534 33.96 18.43 6.24
CA ASN A 534 35.18 18.04 6.96
C ASN A 534 34.98 16.91 7.99
N VAL A 535 33.73 16.49 8.28
CA VAL A 535 33.40 15.51 9.33
C VAL A 535 33.34 14.09 8.76
N LYS A 536 34.40 13.32 8.99
CA LYS A 536 34.46 11.89 8.64
C LYS A 536 33.37 11.12 9.39
N GLY A 537 32.57 10.35 8.65
CA GLY A 537 31.45 9.55 9.17
C GLY A 537 30.07 10.05 8.73
N LEU A 538 29.90 11.33 8.43
CA LEU A 538 28.61 11.89 7.97
C LEU A 538 28.37 11.74 6.45
N SER A 539 29.19 10.94 5.75
CA SER A 539 29.08 10.76 4.29
C SER A 539 27.76 10.11 3.84
N VAL A 540 26.97 9.54 4.75
CA VAL A 540 25.61 9.04 4.49
C VAL A 540 24.62 10.18 4.19
N LEU A 541 24.88 11.41 4.66
CA LEU A 541 24.05 12.57 4.34
C LEU A 541 24.00 12.86 2.83
N ARG A 542 25.06 12.49 2.09
CA ARG A 542 25.11 12.61 0.62
C ARG A 542 24.06 11.76 -0.09
N SER A 543 23.64 10.65 0.51
CA SER A 543 22.61 9.77 -0.06
C SER A 543 21.20 10.35 0.05
N PHE A 544 20.98 11.42 0.82
CA PHE A 544 19.71 12.16 0.89
C PHE A 544 19.58 13.26 -0.18
N ARG A 545 20.47 13.28 -1.18
CA ARG A 545 20.38 14.11 -2.39
C ARG A 545 19.66 13.41 -3.55
N LEU A 546 19.38 12.11 -3.39
CA LEU A 546 18.60 11.23 -4.27
C LEU A 546 17.11 11.31 -3.90
#